data_AF-A0A3M2L9C8-F1
#
_entry.id   AF-A0A3M2L9C8-F1
#
_cell.length_a   1.000
_cell.length_b   1.000
_cell.length_c   1.000
_cell.angle_alpha   90.00
_cell.angle_beta   90.00
_cell.angle_gamma   90.00
#
_symmetry.space_group_name_H-M   'P 1'
#
loop_
_entity.id
_entity.type
_entity.pdbx_description
1 polymer ?
#
loop_
_entity_poly.entity_id
_entity_poly.type
_entity_poly.pdbx_seq_one_letter_code
_entity_poly.pdbx_strand_id
1 'polypeptide(L)'
;MAGTTASNGDDPASTRTTLGRICAELEQIRALVTAAGAGGEAERVLAALREGGDIAAAERELHRLLRRAGVAGGLTGITRGAGVGGIPPTPGHPTGPAALVCPVGRCPRAVLLDDPPEVPRDCRLHALPLRLLPPPT
;
A
#
# COMPACT_ATOMS: atom_id res chain seq x y z
N MET A 1 -3.23 18.79 -39.89
CA MET A 1 -3.81 17.94 -38.83
C MET A 1 -2.72 16.98 -38.37
N ALA A 2 -2.00 17.34 -37.31
CA ALA A 2 -0.93 16.52 -36.75
C ALA A 2 -1.52 15.67 -35.62
N GLY A 3 -1.54 14.35 -35.82
CA GLY A 3 -1.87 13.39 -34.78
C GLY A 3 -0.68 13.24 -33.84
N THR A 4 -0.89 13.56 -32.57
CA THR A 4 0.06 13.25 -31.49
C THR A 4 -0.11 11.78 -31.11
N THR A 5 0.83 10.93 -31.54
CA THR A 5 0.95 9.56 -31.05
C THR A 5 1.46 9.58 -29.61
N ALA A 6 0.66 9.01 -28.71
CA ALA A 6 1.05 8.81 -27.32
C ALA A 6 2.29 7.89 -27.26
N SER A 7 3.38 8.41 -26.72
CA SER A 7 4.58 7.63 -26.43
C SER A 7 4.34 6.81 -25.17
N ASN A 8 3.85 5.57 -25.31
CA ASN A 8 3.92 4.55 -24.27
C ASN A 8 5.22 3.79 -24.42
N GLY A 9 6.32 4.41 -23.98
CA GLY A 9 7.58 3.72 -23.72
C GLY A 9 7.78 3.66 -22.23
N ASP A 10 7.69 2.47 -21.63
CA ASP A 10 8.13 2.26 -20.26
C ASP A 10 9.57 2.74 -20.15
N ASP A 11 9.79 3.82 -19.42
CA ASP A 11 11.12 4.35 -19.16
C ASP A 11 11.95 3.24 -18.47
N PRO A 12 13.11 2.84 -19.01
CA PRO A 12 13.96 1.82 -18.39
C PRO A 12 14.38 2.19 -16.97
N ALA A 13 14.40 3.48 -16.60
CA ALA A 13 14.61 3.93 -15.23
C ALA A 13 13.40 3.64 -14.32
N SER A 14 12.18 3.84 -14.83
CA SER A 14 10.93 3.46 -14.14
C SER A 14 10.86 1.95 -13.91
N THR A 15 11.19 1.18 -14.95
CA THR A 15 11.20 -0.29 -14.92
C THR A 15 12.19 -0.84 -13.88
N ARG A 16 13.42 -0.34 -13.84
CA ARG A 16 14.42 -0.72 -12.82
C ARG A 16 13.99 -0.34 -11.41
N THR A 17 13.36 0.82 -11.24
CA THR A 17 12.82 1.25 -9.95
C THR A 17 11.74 0.29 -9.46
N THR A 18 10.81 -0.10 -10.33
CA THR A 18 9.75 -1.06 -10.00
C THR A 18 10.32 -2.42 -9.61
N LEU A 19 11.27 -2.97 -10.38
CA LEU A 19 11.95 -4.22 -10.03
C LEU A 19 12.70 -4.11 -8.70
N GLY A 20 13.45 -3.04 -8.50
CA GLY A 20 14.19 -2.79 -7.26
C GLY A 20 13.26 -2.81 -6.04
N ARG A 21 12.08 -2.18 -6.15
CA ARG A 21 11.06 -2.20 -5.09
C ARG A 21 10.49 -3.61 -4.86
N ILE A 22 10.14 -4.35 -5.90
CA ILE A 22 9.62 -5.72 -5.77
C ILE A 22 10.66 -6.61 -5.08
N CYS A 23 11.93 -6.49 -5.47
CA CYS A 23 13.02 -7.25 -4.87
C CYS A 23 13.25 -6.86 -3.40
N ALA A 24 13.25 -5.57 -3.07
CA ALA A 24 13.45 -5.10 -1.71
C ALA A 24 12.35 -5.59 -0.75
N GLU A 25 11.11 -5.70 -1.24
CA GLU A 25 9.94 -6.08 -0.44
C GLU A 25 9.53 -7.55 -0.60
N LEU A 26 10.35 -8.38 -1.24
CA LEU A 26 9.97 -9.72 -1.71
C LEU A 26 9.43 -10.62 -0.59
N GLU A 27 10.10 -10.64 0.55
CA GLU A 27 9.71 -11.45 1.71
C GLU A 27 8.37 -10.98 2.30
N GLN A 28 8.15 -9.67 2.38
CA GLN A 28 6.89 -9.12 2.85
C GLN A 28 5.76 -9.43 1.87
N ILE A 29 5.99 -9.25 0.56
CA ILE A 29 5.01 -9.62 -0.48
C ILE A 29 4.56 -11.07 -0.27
N ARG A 30 5.53 -12.00 -0.14
CA ARG A 30 5.28 -13.43 0.07
C ARG A 30 4.51 -13.71 1.34
N ALA A 31 4.90 -13.12 2.47
CA ALA A 31 4.23 -13.32 3.74
C ALA A 31 2.75 -12.88 3.68
N LEU A 32 2.49 -11.73 3.06
CA LEU A 32 1.16 -11.14 2.99
C LEU A 32 0.22 -11.91 2.08
N VAL A 33 0.66 -12.21 0.86
CA VAL A 33 -0.16 -12.97 -0.08
C VAL A 33 -0.35 -14.42 0.37
N THR A 34 0.64 -15.02 1.05
CA THR A 34 0.50 -16.38 1.62
C THR A 34 -0.50 -16.41 2.77
N ALA A 35 -0.43 -15.45 3.69
CA ALA A 35 -1.41 -15.33 4.78
C ALA A 35 -2.84 -15.14 4.24
N ALA A 36 -2.98 -14.52 3.07
CA ALA A 36 -4.25 -14.34 2.36
C ALA A 36 -4.64 -15.52 1.44
N GLY A 37 -3.88 -16.62 1.44
CA GLY A 37 -4.16 -17.82 0.63
C GLY A 37 -3.77 -17.71 -0.86
N ALA A 38 -3.11 -16.64 -1.27
CA ALA A 38 -2.70 -16.36 -2.65
C ALA A 38 -1.20 -16.58 -2.93
N GLY A 39 -0.50 -17.32 -2.06
CA GLY A 39 0.95 -17.60 -2.18
C GLY A 39 1.35 -18.20 -3.53
N GLY A 40 0.59 -19.20 -4.01
CA GLY A 40 0.87 -19.83 -5.30
C GLY A 40 0.65 -18.92 -6.50
N GLU A 41 -0.28 -17.97 -6.43
CA GLU A 41 -0.50 -16.97 -7.50
C GLU A 41 0.64 -15.94 -7.53
N ALA A 42 1.06 -15.48 -6.36
CA ALA A 42 2.21 -14.58 -6.24
C ALA A 42 3.50 -15.23 -6.74
N GLU A 43 3.78 -16.49 -6.40
CA GLU A 43 4.98 -17.17 -6.90
C GLU A 43 4.97 -17.35 -8.42
N ARG A 44 3.80 -17.56 -9.05
CA ARG A 44 3.71 -17.59 -10.53
C ARG A 44 4.10 -16.25 -11.14
N VAL A 45 3.60 -15.14 -10.58
CA VAL A 45 3.95 -13.79 -11.06
C VAL A 45 5.44 -13.50 -10.87
N LEU A 46 5.99 -13.87 -9.71
CA LEU A 46 7.42 -13.69 -9.40
C LEU A 46 8.32 -14.59 -10.26
N ALA A 47 7.88 -15.81 -10.60
CA ALA A 47 8.60 -16.69 -11.51
C ALA A 47 8.67 -16.10 -12.93
N ALA A 48 7.54 -15.63 -13.46
CA ALA A 48 7.49 -14.97 -14.76
C ALA A 48 8.41 -13.73 -14.82
N LEU A 49 8.49 -12.96 -13.75
CA LEU A 49 9.45 -11.85 -13.63
C LEU A 49 10.92 -12.31 -13.71
N ARG A 50 11.27 -13.42 -13.05
CA ARG A 50 12.65 -13.98 -13.09
C ARG A 50 13.02 -14.48 -14.48
N GLU A 51 12.04 -14.94 -15.25
CA GLU A 51 12.21 -15.39 -16.63
C GLU A 51 12.27 -14.22 -17.65
N GLY A 52 12.24 -12.97 -17.18
CA GLY A 52 12.30 -11.78 -18.03
C GLY A 52 10.95 -11.36 -18.60
N GLY A 53 9.85 -11.77 -17.97
CA GLY A 53 8.48 -11.38 -18.36
C GLY A 53 8.17 -9.90 -18.17
N ASP A 54 6.96 -9.50 -18.58
CA ASP A 54 6.48 -8.12 -18.52
C ASP A 54 6.39 -7.61 -17.07
N ILE A 55 7.25 -6.65 -16.74
CA ILE A 55 7.36 -6.04 -15.41
C ILE A 55 6.12 -5.23 -15.06
N ALA A 56 5.54 -4.51 -16.03
CA ALA A 56 4.35 -3.71 -15.80
C ALA A 56 3.13 -4.62 -15.54
N ALA A 57 3.03 -5.75 -16.24
CA ALA A 57 2.01 -6.76 -15.96
C ALA A 57 2.17 -7.36 -14.56
N ALA A 58 3.39 -7.72 -14.18
CA ALA A 58 3.65 -8.27 -12.86
C ALA A 58 3.40 -7.26 -11.73
N GLU A 59 3.76 -5.99 -11.91
CA GLU A 59 3.42 -4.91 -10.97
C GLU A 59 1.91 -4.81 -10.76
N ARG A 60 1.13 -4.79 -11.85
CA ARG A 60 -0.35 -4.73 -11.77
C ARG A 60 -0.91 -5.93 -11.03
N GLU A 61 -0.39 -7.12 -11.27
CA GLU A 61 -0.91 -8.33 -10.65
C GLU A 61 -0.54 -8.45 -9.17
N LEU A 62 0.72 -8.16 -8.81
CA LEU A 62 1.14 -8.06 -7.41
C LEU A 62 0.34 -6.98 -6.67
N HIS A 63 0.09 -5.85 -7.30
CA HIS A 63 -0.76 -4.80 -6.72
C HIS A 63 -2.17 -5.31 -6.41
N ARG A 64 -2.81 -6.04 -7.31
CA ARG A 64 -4.13 -6.65 -7.08
C ARG A 64 -4.11 -7.70 -5.98
N LEU A 65 -3.12 -8.60 -6.00
CA LEU A 65 -2.93 -9.63 -4.97
C LEU A 65 -2.82 -9.01 -3.58
N LEU A 66 -1.99 -7.99 -3.43
CA LEU A 66 -1.80 -7.29 -2.16
C LEU A 66 -3.07 -6.57 -1.70
N ARG A 67 -3.84 -5.96 -2.61
CA ARG A 67 -5.14 -5.37 -2.27
C ARG A 67 -6.14 -6.42 -1.77
N ARG A 68 -6.18 -7.59 -2.41
CA ARG A 68 -6.97 -8.74 -1.93
C ARG A 68 -6.49 -9.23 -0.56
N ALA A 69 -5.19 -9.16 -0.30
CA ALA A 69 -4.58 -9.47 0.99
C ALA A 69 -4.74 -8.37 2.07
N GLY A 70 -5.52 -7.31 1.81
CA GLY A 70 -5.80 -6.25 2.79
C GLY A 70 -4.80 -5.11 2.82
N VAL A 71 -3.87 -5.03 1.86
CA VAL A 71 -2.97 -3.88 1.68
C VAL A 71 -3.63 -2.89 0.74
N ALA A 72 -4.32 -1.87 1.26
CA ALA A 72 -5.12 -0.95 0.43
C ALA A 72 -4.33 -0.27 -0.71
N GLY A 73 -3.06 0.10 -0.45
CA GLY A 73 -2.16 0.69 -1.44
C GLY A 73 -1.52 -0.33 -2.40
N GLY A 74 -1.82 -1.62 -2.24
CA GLY A 74 -1.15 -2.69 -2.95
C GLY A 74 0.37 -2.60 -2.78
N LEU A 75 1.11 -2.73 -3.89
CA LEU A 75 2.58 -2.72 -3.90
C LEU A 75 3.20 -1.41 -3.38
N THR A 76 2.51 -0.27 -3.50
CA THR A 76 3.02 1.03 -2.98
C THR A 76 2.70 1.25 -1.51
N GLY A 77 1.90 0.36 -0.91
CA GLY A 77 1.42 0.44 0.46
C GLY A 77 2.06 -0.54 1.42
N ILE A 78 2.95 -1.44 0.96
CA ILE A 78 3.55 -2.51 1.78
C ILE A 78 4.23 -1.94 3.03
N THR A 79 5.04 -0.90 2.86
CA THR A 79 5.80 -0.24 3.93
C THR A 79 5.06 0.94 4.56
N ARG A 80 3.91 1.34 4.01
CA ARG A 80 3.08 2.38 4.60
C ARG A 80 2.19 1.74 5.66
N GLY A 81 2.59 1.90 6.92
CA GLY A 81 1.74 1.59 8.07
C GLY A 81 0.48 2.47 8.11
N ALA A 82 -0.13 2.63 9.29
CA ALA A 82 -1.31 3.48 9.54
C ALA A 82 -1.19 4.97 9.11
N GLY A 83 -0.11 5.38 8.43
CA GLY A 83 0.10 6.73 7.93
C GLY A 83 0.50 7.72 9.01
N VAL A 84 0.49 7.31 10.28
CA VAL A 84 0.86 8.18 11.40
C VAL A 84 2.33 7.99 11.74
N GLY A 85 3.18 8.25 10.74
CA GLY A 85 4.57 8.59 10.99
C GLY A 85 4.61 10.03 11.49
N GLY A 86 4.44 10.21 12.79
CA GLY A 86 4.52 11.52 13.41
C GLY A 86 5.97 11.93 13.65
N ILE A 87 6.28 13.21 13.41
CA ILE A 87 7.43 13.86 14.04
C ILE A 87 7.22 13.73 15.57
N PRO A 88 8.24 13.35 16.35
CA PRO A 88 8.10 13.25 17.80
C PRO A 88 7.59 14.57 18.39
N PRO A 89 6.79 14.51 19.45
CA PRO A 89 6.23 15.70 20.07
C PRO A 89 7.36 16.64 20.50
N THR A 90 7.31 17.88 20.02
CA THR A 90 8.25 18.94 20.41
C THR A 90 7.52 19.90 21.34
N PRO A 91 8.12 20.29 22.48
CA PRO A 91 7.49 21.25 23.39
C PRO A 91 7.07 22.53 22.65
N GLY A 92 5.84 23.00 22.92
CA GLY A 92 5.27 24.20 22.29
C GLY A 92 4.78 24.02 20.84
N HIS A 93 4.87 22.82 20.26
CA HIS A 93 4.32 22.53 18.94
C HIS A 93 3.01 21.74 19.08
N PRO A 94 1.95 22.09 18.33
CA PRO A 94 0.70 21.35 18.38
C PRO A 94 0.93 19.92 17.92
N THR A 95 0.61 18.96 18.79
CA THR A 95 0.54 17.55 18.41
C THR A 95 -0.75 17.32 17.61
N GLY A 96 -0.66 16.48 16.59
CA GLY A 96 -1.83 16.15 15.77
C GLY A 96 -2.95 15.55 16.61
N PRO A 97 -4.23 15.78 16.26
CA PRO A 97 -5.36 15.26 17.00
C PRO A 97 -5.39 13.73 16.96
N ALA A 98 -6.10 13.15 17.93
CA ALA A 98 -6.40 11.73 17.95
C ALA A 98 -7.07 11.31 16.62
N ALA A 99 -6.68 10.15 16.09
CA ALA A 99 -7.16 9.67 14.80
C ALA A 99 -7.64 8.22 14.88
N LEU A 100 -8.59 7.87 14.02
CA LEU A 100 -9.02 6.51 13.76
C LEU A 100 -8.25 5.97 12.55
N VAL A 101 -7.58 4.84 12.73
CA VAL A 101 -6.68 4.25 11.72
C VAL A 101 -7.04 2.80 11.41
N CYS A 102 -6.39 2.24 10.39
CA CYS A 102 -6.58 0.85 9.99
C CYS A 102 -6.42 -0.13 11.18
N PRO A 103 -7.39 -1.03 11.43
CA PRO A 103 -7.33 -1.96 12.56
C PRO A 103 -6.14 -2.92 12.47
N VAL A 104 -5.71 -3.26 11.25
CA VAL A 104 -4.54 -4.11 11.00
C VAL A 104 -3.26 -3.31 10.72
N GLY A 105 -3.32 -1.98 10.76
CA GLY A 105 -2.14 -1.12 10.60
C GLY A 105 -1.53 -1.06 9.20
N ARG A 106 -2.27 -1.49 8.15
CA ARG A 106 -1.73 -1.66 6.78
C ARG A 106 -2.14 -0.57 5.77
N CYS A 107 -3.06 0.30 6.15
CA CYS A 107 -3.58 1.32 5.24
C CYS A 107 -3.17 2.69 5.77
N PRO A 108 -2.76 3.62 4.89
CA PRO A 108 -2.39 4.98 5.29
C PRO A 108 -3.61 5.87 5.62
N ARG A 109 -4.83 5.32 5.55
CA ARG A 109 -6.06 6.05 5.84
C ARG A 109 -6.15 6.34 7.34
N ALA A 110 -6.25 7.63 7.66
CA ALA A 110 -6.63 8.15 8.96
C ALA A 110 -7.93 8.94 8.82
N VAL A 111 -8.77 8.88 9.85
CA VAL A 111 -9.98 9.70 10.01
C VAL A 111 -9.80 10.44 11.33
N LEU A 112 -9.82 11.76 11.32
CA LEU A 112 -9.69 12.52 12.56
C LEU A 112 -10.97 12.41 13.38
N LEU A 113 -10.86 12.52 14.70
CA LEU A 113 -12.05 12.41 15.56
C LEU A 113 -13.06 13.53 15.33
N ASP A 114 -12.57 14.71 14.95
CA ASP A 114 -13.32 15.92 14.59
C ASP A 114 -13.81 15.94 13.13
N ASP A 115 -13.48 14.92 12.32
CA ASP A 115 -14.07 14.77 10.98
C ASP A 115 -15.61 14.56 11.08
N PRO A 116 -16.38 15.03 10.07
CA PRO A 116 -17.83 14.88 10.04
C PRO A 116 -18.30 13.43 10.22
N PRO A 117 -19.49 13.19 10.83
CA PRO A 117 -19.99 11.85 11.11
C PRO A 117 -20.27 11.01 9.85
N GLU A 118 -20.45 11.65 8.69
CA GLU A 118 -20.62 10.97 7.40
C GLU A 118 -19.34 10.29 6.92
N VAL A 119 -18.18 10.66 7.47
CA VAL A 119 -16.90 9.98 7.16
C VAL A 119 -16.93 8.57 7.76
N PRO A 120 -16.86 7.51 6.95
CA PRO A 120 -17.02 6.14 7.45
C PRO A 120 -15.95 5.77 8.48
N ARG A 121 -16.36 5.29 9.66
CA ARG A 121 -15.45 4.92 10.76
C ARG A 121 -15.12 3.42 10.78
N ASP A 122 -15.46 2.72 9.70
CA ASP A 122 -15.12 1.34 9.43
C ASP A 122 -14.04 1.19 8.35
N CYS A 123 -13.33 0.07 8.43
CA CYS A 123 -12.42 -0.42 7.41
C CYS A 123 -13.21 -1.26 6.39
N ARG A 124 -13.41 -0.74 5.19
CA ARG A 124 -14.10 -1.46 4.10
C ARG A 124 -13.45 -2.79 3.68
N LEU A 125 -12.13 -2.93 3.88
CA LEU A 125 -11.41 -4.16 3.51
C LEU A 125 -11.67 -5.32 4.48
N HIS A 126 -11.84 -5.01 5.77
CA HIS A 126 -11.99 -6.02 6.81
C HIS A 126 -13.39 -6.01 7.45
N ALA A 127 -14.25 -5.06 7.08
CA ALA A 127 -15.54 -4.81 7.71
C ALA A 127 -15.46 -4.68 9.25
N LEU A 128 -14.37 -4.07 9.73
CA LEU A 128 -14.08 -3.87 11.16
C LEU A 128 -14.03 -2.37 11.49
N PRO A 129 -14.36 -1.95 12.72
CA PRO A 129 -14.18 -0.57 13.14
C PRO A 129 -12.70 -0.14 13.04
N LEU A 130 -12.48 1.12 12.70
CA LEU A 130 -11.15 1.71 12.76
C LEU A 130 -10.66 1.77 14.22
N ARG A 131 -9.36 1.55 14.42
CA ARG A 131 -8.73 1.56 15.75
C ARG A 131 -8.36 2.97 16.13
N LEU A 132 -8.60 3.35 17.38
CA LEU A 132 -8.10 4.62 17.93
C LEU A 132 -6.57 4.62 17.98
N LEU A 133 -5.99 5.66 17.41
CA LEU A 133 -4.63 6.08 17.63
C LEU A 133 -4.67 7.37 18.47
N PRO A 134 -4.23 7.31 19.75
CA PRO A 134 -4.18 8.49 20.60
C PRO A 134 -3.14 9.49 20.05
N PRO A 135 -3.25 10.78 20.44
CA PRO A 135 -2.24 11.76 20.08
C PRO A 135 -0.91 11.38 20.73
N PRO A 136 0.23 11.72 20.10
CA PRO A 136 1.53 11.50 20.72
C PRO A 136 1.65 12.33 22.01
N THR A 137 2.09 11.70 23.09
CA THR A 137 2.31 12.29 24.42
C THR A 137 3.65 13.03 24.49
#